data_AF-A0A2S2QS23-F1
#
_entry.id   AF-A0A2S2QS23-F1
#
_cell.length_a   1.000
_cell.length_b   1.000
_cell.length_c   1.000
_cell.angle_alpha   90.00
_cell.angle_beta   90.00
_cell.angle_gamma   90.00
#
_symmetry.space_group_name_H-M   'P 1'
#
loop_
_entity.id
_entity.type
_entity.pdbx_description
1 polymer ?
#
loop_
_entity_poly.entity_id
_entity_poly.type
_entity_poly.pdbx_seq_one_letter_code
_entity_poly.pdbx_strand_id
1 'polypeptide(L)'
;MIDGKVCNALTENTSTQVCYICKATPKDMNNIFHINKRPVNHKTFTFGLSPLHAWIRMFECLIHVSYRLDFKIWQARGEENKQMLKVRKEEIQKQFRLKMGLIIDQPTQRGAGTSNDGNTARRFFVDTEMSSSITGLKKRIN
;
A
#
# COMPACT_ATOMS: atom_id res chain seq x y z
N MET A 1 16.99 11.31 4.64
CA MET A 1 15.92 10.34 4.96
C MET A 1 15.94 9.26 3.90
N ILE A 2 15.98 7.98 4.29
CA ILE A 2 16.29 6.87 3.38
C ILE A 2 14.98 6.19 2.92
N ASP A 3 14.93 5.67 1.69
CA ASP A 3 13.81 4.87 1.20
C ASP A 3 13.81 3.47 1.86
N GLY A 4 12.61 2.90 2.05
CA GLY A 4 12.45 1.59 2.67
C GLY A 4 13.17 0.45 1.94
N LYS A 5 13.37 0.54 0.62
CA LYS A 5 14.15 -0.47 -0.12
C LYS A 5 15.64 -0.39 0.24
N VAL A 6 16.17 0.82 0.40
CA VAL A 6 17.56 1.01 0.83
C VAL A 6 17.74 0.54 2.27
N CYS A 7 16.79 0.81 3.18
CA CYS A 7 16.81 0.23 4.53
C CYS A 7 16.80 -1.29 4.52
N ASN A 8 16.05 -1.92 3.60
CA ASN A 8 16.07 -3.37 3.44
C ASN A 8 17.43 -3.89 2.97
N ALA A 9 18.05 -3.24 1.99
CA ALA A 9 19.39 -3.60 1.51
C ALA A 9 20.45 -3.46 2.63
N LEU A 10 20.43 -2.35 3.36
CA LEU A 10 21.35 -2.07 4.48
C LEU A 10 21.18 -3.01 5.68
N THR A 11 20.03 -3.66 5.80
CA THR A 11 19.77 -4.64 6.87
C THR A 11 19.86 -6.08 6.39
N GLU A 12 20.35 -6.30 5.17
CA GLU A 12 20.54 -7.63 4.57
C GLU A 12 19.25 -8.45 4.52
N ASN A 13 18.10 -7.77 4.32
CA ASN A 13 16.85 -8.45 4.06
C ASN A 13 16.85 -9.06 2.65
N THR A 14 16.52 -10.34 2.56
CA THR A 14 16.36 -11.06 1.29
C THR A 14 15.16 -10.60 0.47
N SER A 15 14.17 -9.97 1.12
CA SER A 15 12.96 -9.46 0.48
C SER A 15 12.60 -8.07 0.97
N THR A 16 12.19 -7.21 0.05
CA THR A 16 11.69 -5.85 0.35
C THR A 16 10.34 -5.83 1.05
N GLN A 17 9.66 -6.98 1.13
CA GLN A 17 8.39 -7.14 1.86
C GLN A 17 8.59 -7.49 3.34
N VAL A 18 9.83 -7.77 3.77
CA VAL A 18 10.16 -8.06 5.16
C VAL A 18 10.44 -6.75 5.89
N CYS A 19 9.95 -6.61 7.11
CA CYS A 19 10.23 -5.42 7.93
C CYS A 19 11.73 -5.35 8.25
N TYR A 20 12.39 -4.22 7.95
CA TYR A 20 13.82 -4.05 8.23
C TYR A 20 14.14 -3.91 9.73
N ILE A 21 13.15 -3.57 10.56
CA ILE A 21 13.29 -3.36 12.01
C ILE A 21 13.22 -4.69 12.79
N CYS A 22 12.14 -5.44 12.56
CA CYS A 22 11.82 -6.65 13.34
C CYS A 22 11.91 -7.95 12.52
N LYS A 23 12.25 -7.88 11.23
CA LYS A 23 12.35 -9.03 10.31
C LYS A 23 11.04 -9.82 10.13
N ALA A 24 9.91 -9.24 10.50
CA ALA A 24 8.60 -9.85 10.31
C ALA A 24 8.22 -9.92 8.83
N THR A 25 7.66 -11.07 8.44
CA THR A 25 7.05 -11.26 7.11
C THR A 25 5.61 -10.72 7.10
N PRO A 26 5.00 -10.48 5.93
CA PRO A 26 3.59 -10.07 5.85
C PRO A 26 2.63 -11.04 6.57
N LYS A 27 2.95 -12.34 6.63
CA LYS A 27 2.15 -13.33 7.37
C LYS A 27 2.23 -13.12 8.88
N ASP A 28 3.42 -12.78 9.40
CA ASP A 28 3.63 -12.54 10.82
C ASP A 28 2.96 -11.25 11.29
N MET A 29 2.90 -10.23 10.41
CA MET A 29 2.44 -8.88 10.76
C MET A 29 0.95 -8.81 11.15
N ASN A 30 0.15 -9.82 10.79
CA ASN A 30 -1.26 -9.88 11.19
C ASN A 30 -1.47 -10.48 12.59
N ASN A 31 -0.40 -10.81 13.32
CA ASN A 31 -0.47 -11.32 14.70
C ASN A 31 0.22 -10.35 15.67
N ILE A 32 -0.58 -9.48 16.30
CA ILE A 32 -0.07 -8.43 17.20
C ILE A 32 0.71 -8.99 18.39
N PHE A 33 0.27 -10.11 18.97
CA PHE A 33 0.95 -10.73 20.11
C PHE A 33 2.33 -11.26 19.74
N HIS A 34 2.45 -11.82 18.53
CA HIS A 34 3.72 -12.31 18.01
C HIS A 34 4.68 -11.15 17.69
N ILE A 35 4.18 -10.08 17.08
CA ILE A 35 4.99 -8.90 16.73
C ILE A 35 5.50 -8.18 17.98
N ASN A 36 4.66 -8.00 19.00
CA ASN A 36 5.06 -7.31 20.24
C ASN A 36 6.18 -8.03 21.01
N LYS A 37 6.30 -9.35 20.85
CA LYS A 37 7.35 -10.16 21.49
C LYS A 37 8.62 -10.27 20.65
N ARG A 38 8.59 -9.83 19.40
CA ARG A 38 9.67 -10.06 18.44
C ARG A 38 10.85 -9.14 18.76
N PRO A 39 12.09 -9.65 18.79
CA PRO A 39 13.26 -8.80 19.01
C PRO A 39 13.42 -7.80 17.86
N VAL A 40 13.83 -6.58 18.20
CA VAL A 40 14.08 -5.50 17.24
C VAL A 40 15.55 -5.13 17.24
N ASN A 41 16.10 -4.84 16.05
CA ASN A 41 17.45 -4.34 15.92
C ASN A 41 17.46 -2.82 16.11
N HIS A 42 17.82 -2.36 17.30
CA HIS A 42 17.83 -0.93 17.67
C HIS A 42 18.74 -0.08 16.78
N LYS A 43 19.77 -0.65 16.14
CA LYS A 43 20.62 0.09 15.19
C LYS A 43 19.82 0.64 14.00
N THR A 44 18.74 -0.05 13.64
CA THR A 44 17.87 0.36 12.52
C THR A 44 17.04 1.61 12.80
N PHE A 45 16.93 2.04 14.05
CA PHE A 45 16.21 3.27 14.41
C PHE A 45 16.91 4.52 13.89
N THR A 46 18.22 4.45 13.63
CA THR A 46 18.99 5.55 13.02
C THR A 46 18.53 5.90 11.61
N PHE A 47 17.84 4.99 10.91
CA PHE A 47 17.25 5.28 9.60
C PHE A 47 16.08 6.27 9.66
N GLY A 48 15.48 6.41 10.85
CA GLY A 48 14.31 7.24 11.08
C GLY A 48 13.05 6.71 10.41
N LEU A 49 11.94 7.43 10.60
CA LEU A 49 10.70 7.19 9.87
C LEU A 49 10.75 7.92 8.53
N SER A 50 10.10 7.34 7.51
CA SER A 50 9.98 7.92 6.18
C SER A 50 8.54 8.34 5.90
N PRO A 51 8.08 9.53 6.37
CA PRO A 51 6.68 9.93 6.23
C PRO A 51 6.19 9.91 4.78
N LEU A 52 7.00 10.39 3.83
CA LEU A 52 6.63 10.38 2.41
C LEU A 52 6.23 8.97 1.93
N HIS A 53 7.07 7.97 2.20
CA HIS A 53 6.79 6.60 1.80
C HIS A 53 5.68 5.98 2.65
N ALA A 54 5.54 6.34 3.93
CA ALA A 54 4.42 5.87 4.74
C ALA A 54 3.07 6.29 4.13
N TRP A 55 2.95 7.55 3.69
CA TRP A 55 1.76 8.07 3.01
C TRP A 55 1.49 7.35 1.68
N ILE A 56 2.50 7.22 0.82
CA ILE A 56 2.37 6.54 -0.48
C ILE A 56 1.97 5.07 -0.29
N ARG A 57 2.63 4.34 0.63
CA ARG A 57 2.35 2.92 0.88
C ARG A 57 0.98 2.70 1.52
N MET A 58 0.54 3.59 2.41
CA MET A 58 -0.80 3.52 2.96
C MET A 58 -1.86 3.70 1.88
N PHE A 59 -1.68 4.70 1.01
CA PHE A 59 -2.54 4.93 -0.14
C PHE A 59 -2.63 3.71 -1.07
N GLU A 60 -1.48 3.14 -1.46
CA GLU A 60 -1.42 1.93 -2.28
C GLU A 60 -2.13 0.75 -1.62
N CYS A 61 -1.92 0.56 -0.31
CA CYS A 61 -2.56 -0.50 0.46
C CYS A 61 -4.09 -0.37 0.43
N LEU A 62 -4.63 0.83 0.71
CA LEU A 62 -6.07 1.07 0.73
C LEU A 62 -6.71 0.83 -0.64
N ILE A 63 -6.08 1.32 -1.71
CA ILE A 63 -6.52 1.05 -3.08
C ILE A 63 -6.53 -0.46 -3.37
N HIS A 64 -5.46 -1.16 -2.99
CA HIS A 64 -5.38 -2.61 -3.19
C HIS A 64 -6.43 -3.38 -2.39
N VAL A 65 -6.76 -2.95 -1.17
CA VAL A 65 -7.88 -3.51 -0.40
C VAL A 65 -9.19 -3.26 -1.13
N SER A 66 -9.41 -2.03 -1.63
CA SER A 66 -10.60 -1.63 -2.37
C SER A 66 -10.85 -2.50 -3.62
N TYR A 67 -9.79 -2.86 -4.36
CA TYR A 67 -9.87 -3.77 -5.51
C TYR A 67 -10.28 -5.21 -5.14
N ARG A 68 -10.13 -5.57 -3.86
CA ARG A 68 -10.29 -6.94 -3.35
C ARG A 68 -11.49 -7.06 -2.42
N LEU A 69 -12.31 -6.02 -2.26
CA LEU A 69 -13.43 -6.04 -1.31
C LEU A 69 -14.45 -7.15 -1.58
N ASP A 70 -14.60 -7.55 -2.85
CA ASP A 70 -15.58 -8.55 -3.26
C ASP A 70 -15.18 -9.97 -2.86
N PHE A 71 -13.90 -10.33 -2.99
CA PHE A 71 -13.41 -11.69 -2.73
C PHE A 71 -12.51 -11.81 -1.48
N LYS A 72 -12.01 -10.69 -0.93
CA LYS A 72 -11.35 -10.56 0.39
C LYS A 72 -10.12 -11.47 0.59
N ILE A 73 -9.37 -11.74 -0.47
CA ILE A 73 -8.12 -12.52 -0.41
C ILE A 73 -6.93 -11.63 -0.80
N TRP A 74 -5.80 -11.79 -0.10
CA TRP A 74 -4.58 -11.01 -0.35
C TRP A 74 -4.07 -11.14 -1.80
N GLN A 75 -3.94 -12.37 -2.29
CA GLN A 75 -3.51 -12.67 -3.66
C GLN A 75 -4.67 -13.15 -4.52
N ALA A 76 -4.99 -12.41 -5.58
CA ALA A 76 -5.92 -12.84 -6.62
C ALA A 76 -5.30 -13.99 -7.43
N ARG A 77 -5.54 -15.23 -6.99
CA ARG A 77 -5.15 -16.45 -7.69
C ARG A 77 -6.38 -17.06 -8.38
N GLY A 78 -6.17 -17.69 -9.52
CA GLY A 78 -7.26 -18.21 -10.38
C GLY A 78 -7.83 -17.16 -11.33
N GLU A 79 -8.51 -17.62 -12.37
CA GLU A 79 -9.01 -16.74 -13.44
C GLU A 79 -10.15 -15.84 -12.96
N GLU A 80 -11.06 -16.39 -12.15
CA GLU A 80 -12.19 -15.66 -11.57
C GLU A 80 -11.74 -14.44 -10.75
N ASN A 81 -10.88 -14.65 -9.75
CA ASN A 81 -10.39 -13.54 -8.89
C ASN A 81 -9.58 -12.50 -9.68
N LYS A 82 -8.82 -12.93 -10.71
CA LYS A 82 -8.09 -12.00 -11.59
C LYS A 82 -9.05 -11.14 -12.39
N GLN A 83 -10.12 -11.72 -12.92
CA GLN A 83 -11.13 -11.00 -13.68
C GLN A 83 -11.90 -10.02 -12.78
N MET A 84 -12.32 -10.45 -11.59
CA MET A 84 -12.96 -9.56 -10.61
C MET A 84 -12.06 -8.38 -10.24
N LEU A 85 -10.78 -8.65 -9.95
CA LEU A 85 -9.80 -7.61 -9.63
C LEU A 85 -9.61 -6.63 -10.79
N LYS A 86 -9.55 -7.11 -12.04
CA LYS A 86 -9.40 -6.27 -13.23
C LYS A 86 -10.59 -5.33 -13.38
N VAL A 87 -11.82 -5.87 -13.35
CA VAL A 87 -13.05 -5.08 -13.48
C VAL A 87 -13.15 -4.03 -12.37
N ARG A 88 -12.90 -4.43 -11.11
CA ARG A 88 -12.98 -3.52 -9.97
C ARG A 88 -11.89 -2.44 -10.03
N LYS A 89 -10.68 -2.79 -10.46
CA LYS A 89 -9.57 -1.85 -10.65
C LYS A 89 -9.89 -0.81 -11.73
N GLU A 90 -10.39 -1.23 -12.88
CA GLU A 90 -10.76 -0.33 -13.99
C GLU A 90 -11.86 0.66 -13.56
N GLU A 91 -12.88 0.18 -12.84
CA GLU A 91 -13.96 1.03 -12.33
C GLU A 91 -13.43 2.10 -11.35
N ILE A 92 -12.64 1.70 -10.36
CA ILE A 92 -12.09 2.64 -9.37
C ILE A 92 -11.16 3.65 -10.03
N GLN A 93 -10.28 3.22 -10.94
CA GLN A 93 -9.40 4.12 -11.70
C GLN A 93 -10.21 5.16 -12.49
N LYS A 94 -11.28 4.74 -13.14
CA LYS A 94 -12.19 5.62 -13.87
C LYS A 94 -12.87 6.64 -12.95
N GLN A 95 -13.39 6.19 -11.81
CA GLN A 95 -14.05 7.07 -10.83
C GLN A 95 -13.09 8.12 -10.25
N PHE A 96 -11.84 7.74 -9.90
CA PHE A 96 -10.84 8.71 -9.45
C PHE A 96 -10.47 9.74 -10.52
N ARG A 97 -10.36 9.29 -11.78
CA ARG A 97 -10.11 10.21 -12.90
C ARG A 97 -11.27 11.18 -13.12
N LEU A 98 -12.51 10.68 -13.10
CA LEU A 98 -13.71 11.49 -13.36
C LEU A 98 -14.02 12.47 -12.22
N LYS A 99 -14.01 11.99 -10.97
CA LYS A 99 -14.45 12.77 -9.81
C LYS A 99 -13.35 13.63 -9.19
N MET A 100 -12.09 13.20 -9.31
CA MET A 100 -10.96 13.90 -8.66
C MET A 100 -9.87 14.33 -9.66
N GLY A 101 -9.98 13.97 -10.94
CA GLY A 101 -8.90 14.24 -11.91
C GLY A 101 -7.60 13.51 -11.56
N LEU A 102 -7.67 12.40 -10.81
CA LEU A 102 -6.51 11.63 -10.36
C LEU A 102 -6.27 10.42 -11.25
N ILE A 103 -5.04 10.26 -11.72
CA ILE A 103 -4.59 9.04 -12.40
C ILE A 103 -3.87 8.18 -11.37
N ILE A 104 -4.45 7.03 -11.03
CA ILE A 104 -3.95 6.15 -9.97
C ILE A 104 -3.54 4.78 -10.53
N ASP A 105 -2.54 4.17 -9.92
CA ASP A 105 -2.11 2.78 -10.15
C ASP A 105 -1.88 2.41 -11.63
N GLN A 106 -1.37 3.38 -12.40
CA GLN A 106 -0.93 3.20 -13.78
C GLN A 106 0.60 3.18 -13.85
N PRO A 107 1.21 2.28 -14.66
CA PRO A 107 2.64 2.29 -14.89
C PRO A 107 3.08 3.63 -15.49
N THR A 108 4.22 4.15 -15.04
CA THR A 108 4.83 5.30 -15.70
C THR A 108 5.40 4.90 -17.05
N GLN A 109 5.47 5.83 -18.01
CA GLN A 109 5.99 5.58 -19.36
C GLN A 109 7.42 5.03 -19.38
N ARG A 110 8.19 5.22 -18.29
CA ARG A 110 9.58 4.75 -18.15
C ARG A 110 9.69 3.36 -17.51
N GLY A 111 8.59 2.67 -17.25
CA GLY A 111 8.55 1.31 -16.68
C GLY A 111 8.96 1.20 -15.20
N ALA A 112 9.63 2.23 -14.66
CA ALA A 112 10.05 2.30 -13.26
C ALA A 112 9.07 3.16 -12.44
N GLY A 113 8.06 2.54 -11.85
CA GLY A 113 7.13 3.18 -10.92
C GLY A 113 5.70 3.30 -11.44
N THR A 114 4.82 3.80 -10.58
CA THR A 114 3.39 4.01 -10.88
C THR A 114 3.01 5.48 -10.69
N SER A 115 1.81 5.86 -11.12
CA SER A 115 1.23 7.17 -10.84
C SER A 115 0.88 7.42 -9.36
N ASN A 116 1.20 6.46 -8.47
CA ASN A 116 1.00 6.57 -7.03
C ASN A 116 2.19 7.30 -6.38
N ASP A 117 2.31 8.58 -6.68
CA ASP A 117 3.32 9.44 -6.05
C ASP A 117 2.79 10.16 -4.80
N GLY A 118 3.63 11.00 -4.21
CA GLY A 118 3.27 11.78 -3.03
C GLY A 118 2.14 12.79 -3.28
N ASN A 119 1.99 13.32 -4.51
CA ASN A 119 0.89 14.24 -4.84
C ASN A 119 -0.43 13.49 -4.92
N THR A 120 -0.45 12.35 -5.60
CA THR A 120 -1.62 11.48 -5.70
C THR A 120 -2.07 11.03 -4.30
N ALA A 121 -1.14 10.56 -3.46
CA ALA A 121 -1.44 10.15 -2.09
C ALA A 121 -2.01 11.32 -1.28
N ARG A 122 -1.39 12.51 -1.32
CA ARG A 122 -1.92 13.70 -0.62
C ARG A 122 -3.34 14.04 -1.05
N ARG A 123 -3.62 14.09 -2.36
CA ARG A 123 -4.96 14.42 -2.86
C ARG A 123 -6.00 13.38 -2.46
N PHE A 124 -5.64 12.09 -2.45
CA PHE A 124 -6.51 11.02 -1.97
C PHE A 124 -6.93 11.22 -0.49
N PHE A 125 -5.99 11.61 0.38
CA PHE A 125 -6.26 11.76 1.81
C PHE A 125 -6.82 13.13 2.21
N VAL A 126 -6.71 14.17 1.37
CA VAL A 126 -7.37 15.46 1.64
C VAL A 126 -8.89 15.32 1.54
N ASP A 127 -9.38 14.66 0.49
CA ASP A 127 -10.82 14.42 0.30
C ASP A 127 -11.19 12.99 0.70
N THR A 128 -11.13 12.74 2.00
CA THR A 128 -11.46 11.41 2.58
C THR A 128 -12.88 10.96 2.26
N GLU A 129 -13.81 11.90 2.06
CA GLU A 129 -15.20 11.59 1.76
C GLU A 129 -15.34 11.03 0.35
N MET A 130 -14.81 11.74 -0.65
CA MET A 130 -14.80 11.27 -2.02
C MET A 130 -14.01 9.97 -2.16
N SER A 131 -12.82 9.90 -1.55
CA SER A 131 -11.99 8.70 -1.58
C SER A 131 -12.70 7.49 -0.96
N SER A 132 -13.37 7.66 0.18
CA SER A 132 -14.15 6.58 0.81
C SER A 132 -15.33 6.14 -0.07
N SER A 133 -16.04 7.09 -0.69
CA SER A 133 -17.16 6.82 -1.59
C SER A 133 -16.73 6.03 -2.82
N ILE A 134 -15.63 6.42 -3.47
CA ILE A 134 -15.09 5.72 -4.64
C ILE A 134 -14.57 4.33 -4.28
N THR A 135 -13.81 4.23 -3.19
CA THR A 135 -13.16 2.97 -2.80
C THR A 135 -14.11 1.97 -2.14
N GLY A 136 -15.24 2.42 -1.59
CA GLY A 136 -16.13 1.60 -0.77
C GLY A 136 -15.52 1.25 0.60
N LEU A 137 -14.43 1.92 1.00
CA LEU A 137 -13.84 1.77 2.33
C LEU A 137 -14.59 2.65 3.33
N LYS A 138 -14.65 2.21 4.59
CA LYS A 138 -15.18 3.05 5.66
C LYS A 138 -14.29 4.27 5.87
N LYS A 139 -14.89 5.46 5.97
CA LYS A 139 -14.20 6.73 6.26
C LYS A 139 -13.45 6.69 7.61
N ARG A 140 -13.98 5.95 8.59
CA ARG A 140 -13.34 5.70 9.88
C ARG A 140 -13.07 4.21 10.04
N ILE A 141 -11.82 3.89 10.37
CA ILE A 141 -11.39 2.56 10.78
C ILE A 141 -11.50 2.57 12.30
N ASN A 142 -12.42 1.76 12.84
CA ASN A 142 -12.58 1.58 14.29
C ASN A 142 -11.56 0.57 14.81
#